data_AF-A0A7W1W8F2-F1
#
_entry.id   AF-A0A7W1W8F2-F1
#
_cell.length_a   1.000
_cell.length_b   1.000
_cell.length_c   1.000
_cell.angle_alpha   90.00
_cell.angle_beta   90.00
_cell.angle_gamma   90.00
#
_symmetry.space_group_name_H-M   'P 1'
#
loop_
_entity.id
_entity.type
_entity.pdbx_description
1 polymer ?
#
loop_
_entity_poly.entity_id
_entity_poly.type
_entity_poly.pdbx_seq_one_letter_code
_entity_poly.pdbx_strand_id
1 'polypeptide(L)'
;DVGAQRPDVVGDPYANIPEGLLFNPAAFRRPTATGGEVDLFGNAGRNILIGPAFRTVDLSLLKNVRLRENTRLQFRVETFNLFNTPNYQVPVFQLDNSTAGRVSQTATEGREFQFAVKLLF
;
A
#
# COMPACT_ATOMS: atom_id res chain seq x y z
N ASP A 1 12.68 20.09 -14.85
CA ASP A 1 12.01 19.45 -13.71
C ASP A 1 10.95 20.34 -13.11
N VAL A 2 9.72 20.23 -13.60
CA VAL A 2 8.55 20.90 -13.03
C VAL A 2 7.72 19.81 -12.37
N GLY A 3 7.86 19.68 -11.05
CA GLY A 3 7.06 18.73 -10.27
C GLY A 3 5.58 19.01 -10.51
N ALA A 4 4.79 17.94 -10.70
CA ALA A 4 3.35 18.05 -10.92
C ALA A 4 2.73 18.99 -9.87
N GLN A 5 2.21 20.12 -10.34
CA GLN A 5 1.60 21.15 -9.51
C GLN A 5 0.46 20.52 -8.70
N ARG A 6 0.30 20.91 -7.42
CA ARG A 6 -0.82 20.41 -6.60
C ARG A 6 -2.14 20.76 -7.28
N PRO A 7 -3.16 19.89 -7.22
CA PRO A 7 -4.48 20.21 -7.76
C PRO A 7 -5.25 21.17 -6.85
N ASP A 8 -6.33 21.72 -7.39
CA ASP A 8 -7.41 22.28 -6.59
C ASP A 8 -8.35 21.16 -6.16
N VAL A 9 -8.78 21.20 -4.90
CA VAL A 9 -9.92 20.46 -4.36
C VAL A 9 -11.17 21.31 -4.59
N VAL A 10 -12.12 20.78 -5.37
CA VAL A 10 -13.37 21.45 -5.75
C VAL A 10 -14.62 20.72 -5.28
N GLY A 11 -14.45 19.58 -4.61
CA GLY A 11 -15.51 18.79 -3.98
C GLY A 11 -14.95 17.88 -2.90
N ASP A 12 -15.82 17.08 -2.27
CA ASP A 12 -15.40 16.07 -1.31
C ASP A 12 -14.79 14.86 -2.03
N PRO A 13 -13.50 14.52 -1.82
CA PRO A 13 -12.85 13.36 -2.42
C PRO A 13 -13.48 12.01 -2.04
N TYR A 14 -14.28 11.96 -0.96
CA TYR A 14 -14.89 10.73 -0.47
C TYR A 14 -16.39 10.62 -0.77
N ALA A 15 -16.97 11.63 -1.42
CA ALA A 15 -18.35 11.60 -1.88
C ALA A 15 -18.47 11.07 -3.32
N ASN A 16 -19.49 10.26 -3.58
CA ASN A 16 -19.82 9.74 -4.92
C ASN A 16 -18.64 9.06 -5.64
N ILE A 17 -17.87 8.25 -4.89
CA ILE A 17 -16.71 7.53 -5.43
C ILE A 17 -17.19 6.54 -6.51
N PRO A 18 -16.69 6.64 -7.77
CA PRO A 18 -17.00 5.65 -8.80
C PRO A 18 -16.54 4.25 -8.40
N GLU A 19 -17.25 3.23 -8.89
CA GLU A 19 -16.92 1.83 -8.60
C GLU A 19 -15.47 1.50 -9.00
N GLY A 20 -14.76 0.82 -8.09
CA GLY A 20 -13.37 0.41 -8.29
C GLY A 20 -12.32 1.50 -8.03
N LEU A 21 -12.72 2.68 -7.55
CA LEU A 21 -11.80 3.75 -7.13
C LEU A 21 -11.79 3.92 -5.61
N LEU A 22 -10.71 4.49 -5.07
CA LEU A 22 -10.56 4.80 -3.65
C LEU A 22 -11.00 6.21 -3.25
N PHE A 23 -11.07 7.10 -4.23
CA PHE A 23 -11.52 8.47 -4.07
C PHE A 23 -12.19 8.91 -5.36
N ASN A 24 -12.99 9.97 -5.29
CA ASN A 24 -13.62 10.60 -6.43
C ASN A 24 -12.63 11.52 -7.15
N PRO A 25 -12.15 11.18 -8.37
CA PRO A 25 -11.20 12.04 -9.09
C PRO A 25 -11.81 13.38 -9.51
N ALA A 26 -13.13 13.47 -9.66
CA ALA A 26 -13.83 14.71 -10.02
C ALA A 26 -13.84 15.74 -8.87
N ALA A 27 -13.45 15.35 -7.65
CA ALA A 27 -13.21 16.28 -6.56
C ALA A 27 -11.95 17.13 -6.76
N PHE A 28 -11.15 16.82 -7.79
CA PHE A 28 -9.90 17.51 -8.09
C PHE A 28 -9.87 18.08 -9.50
N ARG A 29 -9.21 19.22 -9.66
CA ARG A 29 -8.91 19.79 -10.98
C ARG A 29 -7.50 20.37 -11.04
N ARG A 30 -6.98 20.54 -12.24
CA ARG A 30 -5.75 21.33 -12.43
C ARG A 30 -6.04 22.80 -12.05
N PRO A 31 -5.13 23.47 -11.34
CA PRO A 31 -5.27 24.90 -11.09
C PRO A 31 -5.40 25.65 -12.42
N THR A 32 -6.38 26.55 -12.51
CA THR A 32 -6.66 27.30 -13.76
C THR A 32 -6.28 28.76 -13.59
N ALA A 33 -5.57 29.31 -14.59
CA ALA A 33 -5.09 30.68 -14.54
C ALA A 33 -6.29 31.61 -14.59
N THR A 34 -6.46 32.42 -13.55
CA THR A 34 -7.37 33.56 -13.64
C THR A 34 -6.52 34.79 -13.89
N GLY A 35 -6.70 35.47 -15.03
CA GLY A 35 -6.07 36.77 -15.28
C GLY A 35 -4.62 36.76 -15.80
N GLY A 36 -4.11 35.66 -16.36
CA GLY A 36 -2.81 35.65 -17.05
C GLY A 36 -1.60 35.23 -16.21
N GLU A 37 -1.81 34.70 -15.01
CA GLU A 37 -0.72 34.14 -14.20
C GLU A 37 -0.29 32.74 -14.70
N VAL A 38 1.02 32.53 -14.78
CA VAL A 38 1.64 31.33 -15.39
C VAL A 38 2.01 30.26 -14.35
N ASP A 39 2.03 30.62 -13.05
CA ASP A 39 2.40 29.71 -11.94
C ASP A 39 1.28 29.59 -10.90
N LEU A 40 0.39 28.61 -11.07
CA LEU A 40 -0.78 28.44 -10.22
C LEU A 40 -0.59 27.34 -9.17
N PHE A 41 -0.35 27.74 -7.94
CA PHE A 41 -0.33 26.79 -6.83
C PHE A 41 -1.75 26.27 -6.55
N GLY A 42 -1.97 24.96 -6.61
CA GLY A 42 -3.24 24.37 -6.20
C GLY A 42 -3.45 24.38 -4.68
N ASN A 43 -4.72 24.32 -4.28
CA ASN A 43 -5.12 24.41 -2.87
C ASN A 43 -5.15 23.07 -2.10
N ALA A 44 -4.87 21.94 -2.76
CA ALA A 44 -4.92 20.63 -2.12
C ALA A 44 -3.96 20.54 -0.93
N GLY A 45 -4.50 20.16 0.22
CA GLY A 45 -3.71 19.88 1.41
C GLY A 45 -2.76 18.68 1.21
N ARG A 46 -1.73 18.60 2.05
CA ARG A 46 -0.83 17.44 2.07
C ARG A 46 -1.55 16.24 2.70
N ASN A 47 -1.44 15.06 2.11
CA ASN A 47 -1.96 13.79 2.64
C ASN A 47 -3.48 13.78 2.91
N ILE A 48 -4.27 14.49 2.08
CA ILE A 48 -5.74 14.55 2.19
C ILE A 48 -6.46 13.29 1.70
N LEU A 49 -5.73 12.35 1.10
CA LEU A 49 -6.23 11.06 0.64
C LEU A 49 -5.66 9.94 1.51
N ILE A 50 -6.51 8.99 1.84
CA ILE A 50 -6.21 7.83 2.69
C ILE A 50 -6.16 6.60 1.78
N GLY A 51 -5.06 5.86 1.85
CA GLY A 51 -4.90 4.62 1.10
C GLY A 51 -5.72 3.45 1.67
N PRO A 52 -5.68 2.27 1.02
CA PRO A 52 -6.30 1.06 1.53
C PRO A 52 -5.77 0.69 2.92
N ALA A 53 -6.59 -0.01 3.70
CA ALA A 53 -6.15 -0.62 4.93
C ALA A 53 -5.01 -1.62 4.68
N PHE A 54 -4.04 -1.64 5.57
CA PHE A 54 -2.93 -2.59 5.56
C PHE A 54 -2.96 -3.43 6.82
N ARG A 55 -2.96 -4.76 6.67
CA ARG A 55 -2.86 -5.71 7.78
C ARG A 55 -2.18 -7.00 7.33
N THR A 56 -1.20 -7.44 8.11
CA THR A 56 -0.56 -8.74 7.96
C THR A 56 -0.39 -9.37 9.34
N VAL A 57 -0.34 -10.70 9.36
CA VAL A 57 -0.01 -11.49 10.55
C VAL A 57 1.02 -12.52 10.12
N ASP A 58 2.19 -12.45 10.73
CA ASP A 58 3.30 -13.37 10.46
C ASP A 58 3.51 -14.26 11.69
N LEU A 59 3.94 -15.51 11.47
CA LEU A 59 4.06 -16.52 12.51
C LEU A 59 5.34 -17.33 12.33
N SER A 60 6.09 -17.50 13.42
CA SER A 60 7.25 -18.41 13.47
C SER A 60 7.05 -19.45 14.57
N LEU A 61 7.13 -20.74 14.21
CA LEU A 61 7.11 -21.87 15.13
C LEU A 61 8.46 -22.58 15.12
N LEU A 62 9.05 -22.74 16.30
CA LEU A 62 10.32 -23.42 16.47
C LEU A 62 10.18 -24.58 17.46
N LYS A 63 10.75 -25.73 17.10
CA LYS A 63 10.80 -26.91 17.98
C LYS A 63 12.21 -27.48 18.03
N ASN A 64 12.77 -27.52 19.24
CA ASN A 64 14.00 -28.25 19.51
C ASN A 64 13.67 -29.69 19.92
N VAL A 65 14.30 -30.65 19.27
CA VAL A 65 14.29 -32.07 19.62
C VAL A 65 15.69 -32.44 20.09
N ARG A 66 15.82 -32.94 21.32
CA ARG A 66 17.11 -33.40 21.84
C ARG A 66 17.47 -34.72 21.15
N LEU A 67 18.63 -34.77 20.50
CA LEU A 67 19.16 -35.98 19.88
C LEU A 67 20.05 -36.75 20.85
N ARG A 68 20.98 -36.04 21.49
CA ARG A 68 21.92 -36.55 22.51
C ARG A 68 22.16 -35.48 23.58
N GLU A 69 23.14 -35.67 24.46
CA GLU A 69 23.41 -34.80 25.60
C GLU A 69 23.51 -33.32 25.21
N ASN A 70 24.50 -33.00 24.36
CA ASN A 70 24.77 -31.63 23.92
C ASN A 70 24.24 -31.36 22.51
N THR A 71 23.64 -32.34 21.84
CA THR A 71 23.18 -32.21 20.45
C THR A 71 21.67 -32.09 20.35
N ARG A 72 21.18 -31.06 19.64
CA ARG A 72 19.76 -30.81 19.40
C ARG A 72 19.50 -30.57 17.91
N LEU A 73 18.34 -31.02 17.44
CA LEU A 73 17.81 -30.68 16.12
C LEU A 73 16.72 -29.64 16.28
N GLN A 74 16.84 -28.50 15.62
CA GLN A 74 15.83 -27.44 15.61
C GLN A 74 15.07 -27.48 14.28
N PHE A 75 13.76 -27.66 14.36
CA PHE A 75 12.84 -27.44 13.26
C PHE A 75 12.26 -26.03 13.36
N ARG A 76 12.18 -25.33 12.24
CA ARG A 76 11.57 -24.00 12.14
C ARG A 76 10.60 -23.99 10.96
N VAL A 77 9.41 -23.46 11.23
CA VAL A 77 8.42 -23.10 10.23
C VAL A 77 8.11 -21.63 10.40
N GLU A 78 8.23 -20.86 9.32
CA GLU A 78 7.86 -19.44 9.30
C GLU A 78 6.80 -19.25 8.22
N THR A 79 5.78 -18.45 8.55
CA THR A 79 4.73 -18.07 7.61
C THR A 79 4.62 -16.56 7.56
N PHE A 80 4.71 -16.01 6.36
CA PHE A 80 4.43 -14.60 6.10
C PHE A 80 3.02 -14.50 5.54
N ASN A 81 2.26 -13.49 5.98
CA ASN A 81 0.85 -13.32 5.62
C ASN A 81 0.02 -14.59 5.91
N LEU A 82 0.01 -15.03 7.18
CA LEU A 82 -0.66 -16.25 7.66
C LEU A 82 -2.10 -16.38 7.18
N PHE A 83 -2.85 -15.28 7.19
CA PHE A 83 -4.25 -15.24 6.77
C PHE A 83 -4.44 -14.99 5.27
N ASN A 84 -3.36 -14.87 4.49
CA ASN A 84 -3.38 -14.54 3.07
C ASN A 84 -4.25 -13.31 2.75
N THR A 85 -4.17 -12.28 3.59
CA THR A 85 -4.92 -11.04 3.39
C THR A 85 -4.24 -10.22 2.30
N PRO A 86 -4.96 -9.80 1.24
CA PRO A 86 -4.40 -8.92 0.23
C PRO A 86 -4.22 -7.51 0.81
N ASN A 87 -3.00 -6.99 0.74
CA ASN A 87 -2.73 -5.58 1.00
C ASN A 87 -2.59 -4.88 -0.34
N TYR A 88 -3.33 -3.81 -0.56
CA TYR A 88 -3.37 -3.09 -1.83
C TYR A 88 -2.39 -1.93 -1.86
N GLN A 89 -1.78 -1.67 -3.03
CA GLN A 89 -0.97 -0.48 -3.27
C GLN A 89 -1.82 0.79 -3.19
N VAL A 90 -1.15 1.91 -2.92
CA VAL A 90 -1.75 3.23 -3.08
C VAL A 90 -2.03 3.48 -4.57
N PRO A 91 -3.17 4.12 -4.91
CA PRO A 91 -3.57 4.33 -6.29
C PRO A 91 -2.70 5.38 -6.97
N VAL A 92 -2.76 5.44 -8.30
CA VAL A 92 -2.13 6.52 -9.07
C VAL A 92 -2.80 7.86 -8.72
N PHE A 93 -1.99 8.85 -8.34
CA PHE A 93 -2.45 10.19 -7.92
C PHE A 93 -2.32 11.26 -9.03
N GLN A 94 -1.87 10.88 -10.22
CA GLN A 94 -1.81 11.75 -11.38
C GLN A 94 -3.22 11.91 -11.96
N LEU A 95 -3.82 13.08 -11.78
CA LEU A 95 -5.20 13.36 -12.19
C LEU A 95 -5.42 13.39 -13.70
N ASP A 96 -4.35 13.54 -14.48
CA ASP A 96 -4.36 13.44 -15.94
C ASP A 96 -4.27 11.99 -16.44
N ASN A 97 -4.18 11.03 -15.53
CA ASN A 97 -4.23 9.61 -15.85
C ASN A 97 -5.68 9.11 -15.76
N SER A 98 -6.13 8.37 -16.79
CA SER A 98 -7.46 7.74 -16.81
C SER A 98 -7.68 6.71 -15.69
N THR A 99 -6.61 6.32 -15.00
CA THR A 99 -6.63 5.39 -13.85
C THR A 99 -6.46 6.08 -12.51
N ALA A 100 -6.58 7.41 -12.43
CA ALA A 100 -6.53 8.15 -11.18
C ALA A 100 -7.50 7.56 -10.14
N GLY A 101 -6.99 7.30 -8.94
CA GLY A 101 -7.79 6.70 -7.86
C GLY A 101 -8.02 5.20 -7.96
N ARG A 102 -7.56 4.54 -9.03
CA ARG A 102 -7.68 3.08 -9.19
C ARG A 102 -6.51 2.36 -8.53
N VAL A 103 -6.82 1.29 -7.80
CA VAL A 103 -5.83 0.31 -7.32
C VAL A 103 -5.67 -0.77 -8.38
N SER A 104 -4.43 -1.03 -8.80
CA SER A 104 -4.11 -2.03 -9.82
C SER A 104 -3.21 -3.16 -9.33
N GLN A 105 -2.63 -3.03 -8.12
CA GLN A 105 -1.61 -3.94 -7.63
C GLN A 105 -1.73 -4.15 -6.11
N THR A 106 -1.19 -5.27 -5.63
CA THR A 106 -0.97 -5.51 -4.21
C THR A 106 0.36 -4.90 -3.76
N ALA A 107 0.42 -4.44 -2.51
CA ALA A 107 1.63 -3.94 -1.87
C ALA A 107 2.47 -5.04 -1.24
N THR A 108 1.87 -6.21 -1.01
CA THR A 108 2.55 -7.39 -0.46
C THR A 108 2.37 -8.58 -1.36
N GLU A 109 3.27 -9.54 -1.19
CA GLU A 109 3.13 -10.87 -1.75
C GLU A 109 1.99 -11.65 -1.05
N GLY A 110 1.64 -12.78 -1.65
CA GLY A 110 0.73 -13.75 -1.04
C GLY A 110 1.37 -14.44 0.16
N ARG A 111 0.63 -15.38 0.75
CA ARG A 111 1.15 -16.18 1.85
C ARG A 111 2.36 -17.02 1.44
N GLU A 112 3.41 -16.94 2.23
CA GLU A 112 4.64 -17.72 2.05
C GLU A 112 4.88 -18.63 3.26
N PHE A 113 5.39 -19.84 3.00
CA PHE A 113 5.88 -20.77 4.02
C PHE A 113 7.37 -21.03 3.82
N GLN A 114 8.16 -20.85 4.87
CA GLN A 114 9.58 -21.19 4.92
C GLN A 114 9.82 -22.31 5.94
N PHE A 115 10.68 -23.26 5.57
CA PHE A 115 11.03 -24.41 6.38
C PHE A 115 12.54 -24.48 6.56
N ALA A 116 13.00 -24.68 7.80
CA ALA A 116 14.41 -24.84 8.09
C ALA A 116 14.67 -25.92 9.14
N VAL A 117 15.82 -26.58 9.01
CA VAL A 117 16.34 -27.54 9.98
C VAL A 117 17.77 -27.14 10.35
N LYS A 118 18.07 -27.07 11.64
CA LYS A 118 19.39 -26.72 12.15
C LYS A 118 19.87 -27.73 13.18
N LEU A 119 21.10 -28.23 13.01
CA LEU A 119 21.80 -29.01 14.03
C LEU A 119 22.54 -28.06 14.98
N LEU A 120 22.38 -28.28 16.28
CA LEU A 120 23.01 -27.51 17.37
C LEU A 120 23.88 -28.48 18.18
N PHE A 121 25.12 -28.09 18.47
CA PHE A 121 26.11 -28.86 19.23
C PHE A 121 26.83 -27.97 20.25
#